data_AF-A0A7N2KNG0-F1
#
_entry.id   AF-A0A7N2KNG0-F1
#
_cell.length_a   1.000
_cell.length_b   1.000
_cell.length_c   1.000
_cell.angle_alpha   90.00
_cell.angle_beta   90.00
_cell.angle_gamma   90.00
#
_symmetry.space_group_name_H-M   'P 1'
#
loop_
_entity.id
_entity.type
_entity.pdbx_description
1 polymer ?
#
loop_
_entity_poly.entity_id
_entity_poly.type
_entity_poly.pdbx_seq_one_letter_code
_entity_poly.pdbx_strand_id
1 'polypeptide(L)'
;MMVCNQISPSCTNLGWGLTDKGVVTVSLDQIDVYCDQGCYAHTMAVRKCINDVKRDFWFATRAHVQYVSDTISKGCSARKAFTTANYKASSGIKVYQKAYVSVISSLVVLVAIFNL
;
A
#
# COMPACT_ATOMS: atom_id res chain seq x y z
N MET A 1 10.08 -12.28 -11.20
CA MET A 1 11.37 -11.70 -10.78
C MET A 1 11.17 -10.21 -10.55
N MET A 2 11.55 -9.69 -9.38
CA MET A 2 11.43 -8.27 -9.06
C MET A 2 12.47 -7.47 -9.86
N VAL A 3 12.01 -6.47 -10.64
CA VAL A 3 12.87 -5.66 -11.54
C VAL A 3 13.87 -4.79 -10.75
N CYS A 4 13.51 -4.44 -9.51
CA CYS A 4 14.24 -3.51 -8.66
C CYS A 4 14.82 -4.19 -7.42
N ASN A 5 15.51 -5.30 -7.66
CA ASN A 5 16.18 -6.06 -6.61
C ASN A 5 17.50 -5.38 -6.21
N GLN A 6 17.42 -4.16 -5.69
CA GLN A 6 18.51 -3.65 -4.86
C GLN A 6 18.47 -4.54 -3.63
N ILE A 7 19.50 -5.37 -3.41
CA ILE A 7 19.59 -6.24 -2.23
C ILE A 7 20.61 -5.59 -1.31
N SER A 8 20.17 -5.06 -0.18
CA SER A 8 21.08 -4.88 0.95
C SER A 8 21.18 -6.25 1.61
N PRO A 9 22.33 -6.96 1.52
CA PRO A 9 22.44 -8.31 2.04
C PRO A 9 22.14 -8.34 3.54
N SER A 10 22.52 -7.29 4.28
CA SER A 10 22.24 -7.14 5.70
C SER A 10 20.74 -7.10 5.99
N CYS A 11 19.97 -6.29 5.28
CA CYS A 11 18.52 -6.20 5.49
C CYS A 11 17.80 -7.48 5.10
N THR A 12 18.26 -8.16 4.04
CA THR A 12 17.69 -9.45 3.62
C THR A 12 18.01 -10.55 4.62
N ASN A 13 19.23 -10.62 5.13
CA ASN A 13 19.64 -11.60 6.14
C ASN A 13 18.89 -11.44 7.47
N LEU A 14 18.51 -10.20 7.80
CA LEU A 14 17.67 -9.88 8.96
C LEU A 14 16.17 -10.12 8.72
N GLY A 15 15.77 -10.50 7.51
CA GLY A 15 14.36 -10.71 7.14
C GLY A 15 13.56 -9.43 6.91
N TRP A 16 14.23 -8.28 6.81
CA TRP A 16 13.59 -6.97 6.60
C TRP A 16 13.70 -6.45 5.15
N GLY A 17 14.32 -7.23 4.27
CA GLY A 17 14.44 -6.92 2.85
C GLY A 17 13.07 -6.91 2.15
N LEU A 18 12.80 -5.86 1.38
CA LEU A 18 11.58 -5.79 0.58
C LEU A 18 11.71 -6.71 -0.64
N THR A 19 10.95 -7.81 -0.63
CA THR A 19 10.89 -8.79 -1.73
C THR A 19 9.63 -8.61 -2.59
N ASP A 20 9.47 -9.43 -3.62
CA ASP A 20 8.25 -9.50 -4.44
C ASP A 20 6.98 -9.87 -3.64
N LYS A 21 7.16 -10.47 -2.46
CA LYS A 21 6.08 -10.70 -1.50
C LYS A 21 5.48 -9.41 -0.95
N GLY A 22 6.26 -8.33 -0.87
CA GLY A 22 5.81 -7.05 -0.30
C GLY A 22 5.61 -7.08 1.21
N VAL A 23 6.25 -8.02 1.91
CA VAL A 23 6.13 -8.21 3.35
C VAL A 23 7.40 -7.72 4.04
N VAL A 24 7.25 -6.72 4.90
CA VAL A 24 8.25 -6.25 5.86
C VAL A 24 7.56 -6.17 7.21
N THR A 25 8.15 -6.84 8.21
CA THR A 25 7.66 -6.85 9.58
C THR A 25 8.81 -6.49 10.49
N VAL A 26 8.60 -5.48 11.35
CA VAL A 26 9.61 -4.98 12.28
C VAL A 26 8.95 -4.85 13.65
N SER A 27 9.50 -5.54 14.64
CA SER A 27 9.06 -5.46 16.04
C SER A 27 9.60 -4.21 16.73
N LEU A 28 9.10 -3.90 17.93
CA LEU A 28 9.47 -2.67 18.62
C LEU A 28 10.95 -2.63 19.00
N ASP A 29 11.53 -3.76 19.38
CA ASP A 29 12.96 -3.91 19.71
C ASP A 29 13.88 -3.74 18.49
N GLN A 30 13.33 -3.87 17.29
CA GLN A 30 14.06 -3.80 16.01
C GLN A 30 13.91 -2.44 15.32
N ILE A 31 13.03 -1.56 15.82
CA ILE A 31 12.60 -0.36 15.10
C ILE A 31 13.77 0.59 14.85
N ASP A 32 14.62 0.81 15.85
CA ASP A 32 15.75 1.73 15.74
C ASP A 32 16.79 1.20 14.75
N VAL A 33 17.05 -0.11 14.79
CA VAL A 33 17.99 -0.74 13.84
C VAL A 33 17.46 -0.64 12.42
N TYR A 34 16.20 -0.99 12.18
CA TYR A 34 15.63 -0.94 10.85
C TYR A 34 15.57 0.50 10.28
N CYS A 35 15.13 1.46 11.10
CA CYS A 35 14.90 2.82 10.67
C CYS A 35 16.20 3.62 10.49
N ASP A 36 17.20 3.38 11.35
CA ASP A 36 18.41 4.21 11.41
C ASP A 36 19.63 3.53 10.74
N GLN A 37 19.68 2.19 10.63
CA GLN A 37 20.82 1.45 10.04
C GLN A 37 20.66 1.15 8.54
N GLY A 38 19.90 1.97 7.82
CA GLY A 38 19.86 1.96 6.36
C GLY A 38 18.82 1.02 5.72
N CYS A 39 18.14 0.14 6.45
CA CYS A 39 17.11 -0.72 5.85
C CYS A 39 15.85 0.04 5.42
N TYR A 40 15.50 1.11 6.15
CA TYR A 40 14.49 2.07 5.70
C TYR A 40 14.88 2.75 4.38
N ALA A 41 16.08 3.35 4.32
CA ALA A 41 16.59 4.03 3.12
C ALA A 41 16.65 3.07 1.93
N HIS A 42 17.10 1.84 2.17
CA HIS A 42 17.13 0.78 1.19
C HIS A 42 15.75 0.47 0.62
N THR A 43 14.75 0.32 1.49
CA THR A 43 13.37 0.05 1.07
C THR A 43 12.78 1.20 0.27
N MET A 44 13.11 2.46 0.62
CA MET A 44 12.70 3.63 -0.15
C MET A 44 13.39 3.69 -1.53
N ALA A 45 14.63 3.23 -1.65
CA ALA A 45 15.33 3.13 -2.93
C ALA A 45 14.67 2.06 -3.84
N VAL A 46 14.32 0.89 -3.29
CA VAL A 46 13.57 -0.15 -4.00
C VAL A 46 12.23 0.39 -4.50
N ARG A 47 11.46 1.06 -3.63
CA ARG A 47 10.21 1.76 -4.00
C ARG A 47 10.42 2.71 -5.19
N LYS A 48 11.43 3.57 -5.12
CA LYS A 48 11.72 4.56 -6.17
C LYS A 48 11.99 3.86 -7.50
N CYS A 49 12.87 2.85 -7.49
CA CYS A 49 13.14 2.07 -8.68
C CYS A 49 11.87 1.45 -9.27
N ILE A 50 11.01 0.82 -8.45
CA ILE A 50 9.77 0.21 -8.95
C ILE A 50 8.90 1.28 -9.62
N ASN A 51 8.74 2.44 -9.00
CA ASN A 51 7.94 3.53 -9.54
C ASN A 51 8.52 4.06 -10.87
N ASP A 52 9.85 4.10 -11.01
CA ASP A 52 10.51 4.56 -12.23
C ASP A 52 10.37 3.56 -13.39
N VAL A 53 10.34 2.25 -13.12
CA VAL A 53 10.26 1.21 -14.16
C VAL A 53 8.83 0.69 -14.43
N LYS A 54 7.96 0.69 -13.42
CA LYS A 54 6.60 0.14 -13.49
C LYS A 54 5.68 0.77 -12.45
N ARG A 55 4.99 1.84 -12.86
CA ARG A 55 4.05 2.57 -11.99
C ARG A 55 2.90 1.71 -11.45
N ASP A 56 2.40 0.76 -12.23
CA ASP A 56 1.28 -0.12 -11.84
C ASP A 56 1.75 -1.45 -11.24
N PHE A 57 2.78 -1.41 -10.39
CA PHE A 57 3.29 -2.60 -9.73
C PHE A 57 2.46 -2.98 -8.49
N TRP A 58 2.19 -4.27 -8.35
CA TRP A 58 1.52 -4.87 -7.19
C TRP A 58 2.39 -5.98 -6.62
N PHE A 59 2.54 -5.99 -5.29
CA PHE A 59 3.19 -7.10 -4.59
C PHE A 59 2.29 -8.36 -4.58
N ALA A 60 2.85 -9.51 -4.23
CA ALA A 60 2.07 -10.76 -4.10
C ALA A 60 0.92 -10.64 -3.08
N THR A 61 1.06 -9.81 -2.05
CA THR A 61 0.00 -9.44 -1.09
C THR A 61 -1.13 -8.61 -1.71
N ARG A 62 -1.02 -8.27 -3.00
CA ARG A 62 -1.82 -7.24 -3.67
C ARG A 62 -1.70 -5.88 -3.01
N ALA A 63 -0.65 -5.61 -2.23
CA ALA A 63 -0.39 -4.26 -1.77
C ALA A 63 0.16 -3.41 -2.92
N HIS A 64 -0.30 -2.17 -3.02
CA HIS A 64 0.35 -1.16 -3.86
C HIS A 64 1.69 -0.74 -3.24
N VAL A 65 2.65 -0.33 -4.08
CA VAL A 65 3.98 0.12 -3.63
C VAL A 65 3.88 1.26 -2.60
N GLN A 66 2.92 2.15 -2.80
CA GLN A 66 2.66 3.26 -1.89
C GLN A 66 2.23 2.78 -0.50
N TYR A 67 1.36 1.77 -0.39
CA TYR A 67 0.90 1.25 0.91
C TYR A 67 2.06 0.70 1.75
N VAL A 68 2.93 -0.10 1.12
CA VAL A 68 4.12 -0.66 1.79
C VAL A 68 4.99 0.48 2.30
N SER A 69 5.24 1.48 1.47
CA SER A 69 6.10 2.61 1.80
C SER A 69 5.54 3.49 2.92
N ASP A 70 4.23 3.76 2.88
CA ASP A 70 3.55 4.57 3.90
C ASP A 70 3.52 3.85 5.25
N THR A 71 3.28 2.54 5.25
CA THR A 71 3.26 1.74 6.47
C THR A 71 4.62 1.77 7.15
N ILE A 72 5.69 1.58 6.39
CA ILE A 72 7.07 1.63 6.88
C ILE A 72 7.43 3.04 7.37
N SER A 73 7.15 4.07 6.58
CA SER A 73 7.47 5.46 6.92
C SER A 73 6.73 5.92 8.18
N LYS A 74 5.45 5.54 8.35
CA LYS A 74 4.69 5.79 9.58
C LYS A 74 5.26 5.03 10.76
N GLY A 75 5.63 3.76 10.59
CA GLY A 75 6.26 2.96 11.63
C GLY A 75 7.56 3.58 12.14
N CYS A 76 8.45 4.00 11.23
CA CYS A 76 9.69 4.68 11.59
C CYS A 76 9.47 6.06 12.21
N SER A 77 8.56 6.86 11.67
CA SER A 77 8.28 8.20 12.21
C SER A 77 7.67 8.16 13.61
N ALA A 78 6.81 7.16 13.87
CA ALA A 78 6.18 6.97 15.17
C ALA A 78 7.02 6.13 16.15
N ARG A 79 8.14 5.55 15.70
CA ARG A 79 8.93 4.55 16.43
C ARG A 79 8.06 3.43 17.00
N LYS A 80 7.18 2.87 16.17
CA LYS A 80 6.26 1.78 16.53
C LYS A 80 6.48 0.57 15.64
N ALA A 81 6.27 -0.62 16.22
CA ALA A 81 6.23 -1.87 15.47
C ALA A 81 5.21 -1.78 14.32
N PHE A 82 5.56 -2.39 13.19
CA PHE A 82 4.71 -2.39 12.00
C PHE A 82 4.84 -3.68 11.20
N THR A 83 3.84 -3.93 10.37
CA THR A 83 3.87 -5.01 9.38
C THR A 83 3.08 -4.61 8.14
N THR A 84 3.62 -4.92 6.96
CA THR A 84 2.93 -4.70 5.68
C THR A 84 2.11 -5.92 5.25
N ALA A 85 2.15 -7.02 6.00
CA ALA A 85 1.42 -8.26 5.68
C ALA A 85 -0.11 -8.08 5.73
N ASN A 86 -0.60 -7.16 6.55
CA ASN A 86 -2.03 -6.98 6.84
C ASN A 86 -2.75 -6.09 5.83
N TYR A 87 -2.24 -5.99 4.60
CA TYR A 87 -2.90 -5.23 3.56
C TYR A 87 -4.31 -5.79 3.29
N LYS A 88 -5.33 -4.95 3.49
CA LYS A 88 -6.70 -5.24 3.09
C LYS A 88 -7.04 -4.37 1.90
N ALA A 89 -7.19 -5.01 0.73
CA ALA A 89 -7.67 -4.32 -0.46
C ALA A 89 -9.06 -3.73 -0.15
N SER A 90 -9.18 -2.41 -0.22
CA SER A 90 -10.49 -1.76 -0.16
C SER A 90 -11.15 -1.90 -1.52
N SER A 91 -12.23 -2.67 -1.61
CA SER A 91 -13.09 -2.70 -2.80
C SER A 91 -13.77 -1.33 -2.92
N GLY A 92 -13.31 -0.50 -3.86
CA GLY A 92 -13.85 0.83 -4.12
C GLY A 92 -15.26 0.78 -4.72
N ILE A 93 -16.26 0.39 -3.94
CA ILE A 93 -17.69 0.48 -4.29
C ILE A 93 -18.41 1.15 -3.13
N LYS A 94 -18.25 2.46 -2.95
CA LYS A 94 -19.09 3.24 -2.01
C LYS A 94 -19.58 4.58 -2.55
N VAL A 95 -19.02 5.08 -3.65
CA VAL A 95 -19.42 6.37 -4.24
C VAL A 95 -20.51 6.19 -5.32
N TYR A 96 -20.34 5.22 -6.23
CA TYR A 96 -21.29 4.96 -7.32
C TYR A 96 -22.70 4.57 -6.85
N GLN A 97 -22.81 3.85 -5.73
CA GLN A 97 -24.10 3.42 -5.21
C GLN A 97 -24.99 4.58 -4.75
N LYS A 98 -24.40 5.63 -4.13
CA LYS A 98 -25.18 6.80 -3.68
C LYS A 98 -25.62 7.69 -4.84
N ALA A 99 -24.75 7.87 -5.84
CA ALA A 99 -25.09 8.64 -7.04
C ALA A 99 -26.23 7.96 -7.84
N TYR A 100 -26.16 6.63 -7.99
CA TYR A 100 -27.17 5.86 -8.73
C TYR A 100 -28.57 5.93 -8.11
N VAL A 101 -28.68 5.80 -6.78
CA VAL A 101 -29.97 5.86 -6.08
C VAL A 101 -30.61 7.26 -6.18
N SER A 102 -29.79 8.32 -6.11
CA SER A 102 -30.28 9.71 -6.25
C SER A 102 -30.82 10.01 -7.65
N VAL A 103 -30.17 9.50 -8.69
CA VAL A 103 -30.58 9.72 -10.09
C VAL A 103 -31.90 9.00 -10.39
N ILE A 104 -32.04 7.74 -9.98
CA ILE A 104 -33.29 6.98 -10.23
C ILE A 104 -34.48 7.60 -9.49
N SER A 105 -34.29 8.01 -8.23
CA SER A 105 -35.37 8.66 -7.48
C SER A 105 -35.90 9.91 -8.19
N SER A 106 -35.00 10.69 -8.82
CA SER A 106 -35.38 11.92 -9.53
C SER A 106 -36.13 11.61 -10.83
N LEU A 107 -35.69 10.57 -11.57
CA LEU A 107 -36.35 10.12 -12.80
C LEU A 107 -37.75 9.57 -12.54
N VAL A 108 -37.95 8.80 -11.47
CA VAL A 108 -39.28 8.24 -11.13
C VAL A 108 -40.27 9.36 -10.80
N VAL A 109 -39.84 10.40 -10.08
CA VAL A 109 -40.69 11.56 -9.77
C VAL A 109 -41.07 12.33 -11.04
N LEU A 110 -40.13 12.55 -11.95
CA LEU A 110 -40.42 13.23 -13.22
C LEU A 110 -41.43 12.43 -14.06
N VAL A 111 -41.23 11.11 -14.20
CA VAL A 111 -42.17 10.26 -14.94
C VAL A 111 -43.56 10.29 -14.31
N ALA A 112 -43.68 10.28 -12.98
CA ALA A 112 -44.98 10.38 -12.30
C ALA A 112 -45.69 11.72 -12.53
N ILE A 113 -44.95 12.83 -12.63
CA ILE A 113 -45.51 14.17 -12.90
C ILE A 113 -45.98 14.30 -14.35
N PHE A 114 -45.24 13.74 -15.31
CA PHE A 114 -45.59 13.82 -16.75
C PHE A 114 -46.66 12.80 -17.19
N ASN A 115 -46.94 11.77 -16.38
CA ASN A 115 -48.01 10.78 -16.63
C ASN A 115 -49.28 11.03 -15.80
N LEU A 116 -49.38 12.19 -15.13
CA LEU A 116 -50.58 12.70 -14.46
C LEU A 116 -51.21 13.82 -15.30
#